data_AF-B7Q916-F1
#
_entry.id   AF-B7Q916-F1
#
_cell.length_a   1.000
_cell.length_b   1.000
_cell.length_c   1.000
_cell.angle_alpha   90.00
_cell.angle_beta   90.00
_cell.angle_gamma   90.00
#
_symmetry.space_group_name_H-M   'P 1'
#
loop_
_entity.id
_entity.type
_entity.pdbx_description
1 polymer ?
#
loop_
_entity_poly.entity_id
_entity_poly.type
_entity_poly.pdbx_seq_one_letter_code
_entity_poly.pdbx_strand_id
1 'polypeptide(L)' 'MLSLIYEASRERLQQWLNKSMKIEMSDGRTLIGTFLCTDRDQNVILGSCSEFLKPEGADRCAHAI' A
#
# COMPACT_ATOMS: atom_id res chain seq x y z
N MET A 1 -15.89 -15.13 -17.17
CA MET A 1 -15.00 -13.95 -17.34
C MET A 1 -14.69 -13.27 -16.00
N LEU A 2 -15.69 -12.76 -15.27
CA LEU A 2 -15.51 -12.17 -13.92
C LEU A 2 -14.85 -13.11 -12.90
N SER A 3 -15.24 -14.40 -12.88
CA SER A 3 -14.65 -15.41 -11.99
C SER A 3 -13.14 -15.62 -12.23
N LEU A 4 -12.68 -15.61 -13.49
CA LEU A 4 -11.26 -15.73 -13.82
C LEU A 4 -10.43 -14.53 -13.32
N ILE A 5 -10.98 -13.32 -13.42
CA ILE A 5 -10.35 -12.10 -12.91
C ILE A 5 -10.27 -12.15 -11.37
N TYR A 6 -11.32 -12.62 -10.71
CA TYR A 6 -11.37 -12.74 -9.25
C TYR A 6 -10.32 -13.73 -8.73
N GLU A 7 -10.21 -14.92 -9.33
CA GLU A 7 -9.21 -15.91 -8.94
C GLU A 7 -7.78 -15.40 -9.16
N ALA A 8 -7.50 -14.79 -10.32
CA ALA A 8 -6.19 -14.22 -10.61
C ALA A 8 -5.81 -13.10 -9.62
N SER A 9 -6.79 -12.28 -9.21
CA SER A 9 -6.58 -11.23 -8.22
C SER A 9 -6.28 -11.81 -6.84
N ARG A 10 -7.02 -12.84 -6.45
CA ARG A 10 -6.84 -13.55 -5.18
C ARG A 10 -5.48 -14.25 -5.10
N GLU A 11 -5.07 -14.95 -6.15
CA GLU A 11 -3.75 -15.56 -6.26
C GLU A 11 -2.63 -14.53 -6.11
N ARG A 12 -2.79 -13.36 -6.76
CA ARG A 12 -1.83 -12.27 -6.65
C ARG A 12 -1.72 -11.70 -5.24
N LEU A 13 -2.85 -11.49 -4.56
CA LEU A 13 -2.86 -11.05 -3.17
C LEU A 13 -2.18 -12.08 -2.24
N GLN A 14 -2.44 -13.38 -2.46
CA GLN A 14 -1.80 -14.46 -1.71
C GLN A 14 -0.28 -14.47 -1.90
N GLN A 15 0.21 -14.19 -3.11
CA GLN A 15 1.64 -14.09 -3.39
C GLN A 15 2.30 -12.92 -2.66
N TRP A 16 1.56 -11.89 -2.22
CA TRP A 16 2.10 -10.78 -1.46
C TRP A 16 2.08 -11.00 0.06
N LEU A 17 1.31 -11.97 0.56
CA LEU A 17 1.24 -12.26 1.99
C LEU A 17 2.61 -12.60 2.56
N ASN A 18 2.87 -12.09 3.76
CA ASN A 18 4.13 -12.21 4.49
C ASN A 18 5.35 -11.62 3.76
N LYS A 19 5.15 -10.80 2.73
CA LYS A 19 6.22 -10.03 2.08
C LYS A 19 6.21 -8.59 2.56
N SER A 20 7.37 -7.94 2.44
CA SER A 20 7.49 -6.49 2.67
C SER A 20 6.66 -5.75 1.62
N MET A 21 5.84 -4.81 2.08
CA MET A 21 4.99 -3.95 1.28
C MET A 21 5.26 -2.50 1.65
N LYS A 22 5.43 -1.68 0.62
CA LYS A 22 5.51 -0.23 0.73
C LYS A 22 4.17 0.38 0.35
N ILE A 23 3.59 1.21 1.21
CA ILE A 23 2.36 1.95 0.97
C ILE A 23 2.65 3.44 1.05
N GLU A 24 2.26 4.19 0.04
CA GLU A 24 2.27 5.65 0.05
C GLU A 24 0.90 6.15 0.48
N MET A 25 0.86 6.89 1.58
CA MET A 25 -0.34 7.48 2.14
C MET A 25 -0.68 8.75 1.35
N SER A 26 -1.97 9.10 1.29
CA SER A 26 -2.44 10.31 0.60
C SER A 26 -1.90 11.61 1.19
N ASP A 27 -1.46 11.59 2.45
CA ASP A 27 -0.80 12.71 3.14
C ASP A 27 0.73 12.77 2.90
N GLY A 28 1.26 11.89 2.03
CA GLY A 28 2.66 11.87 1.64
C GLY A 28 3.57 11.03 2.53
N ARG A 29 3.06 10.42 3.61
CA ARG A 29 3.83 9.47 4.42
C ARG A 29 4.04 8.15 3.66
N THR A 30 5.12 7.45 3.95
CA THR A 30 5.38 6.10 3.46
C THR A 30 5.36 5.12 4.62
N LEU A 31 4.55 4.06 4.50
CA LEU A 31 4.56 2.92 5.41
C LEU A 31 5.31 1.76 4.77
N ILE A 32 6.18 1.10 5.51
CA ILE A 32 6.85 -0.13 5.08
C ILE A 32 6.66 -1.19 6.16
N GLY A 33 6.02 -2.30 5.82
CA GLY A 33 5.77 -3.40 6.75
C GLY A 33 5.46 -4.70 6.05
N THR A 34 5.24 -5.75 6.82
CA THR A 34 4.88 -7.08 6.30
C THR A 34 3.39 -7.14 6.01
N PHE A 35 2.99 -7.42 4.77
CA PHE A 35 1.56 -7.55 4.41
C PHE A 35 0.96 -8.83 5.00
N LEU A 36 0.04 -8.70 5.97
CA LEU A 36 -0.51 -9.85 6.71
C LEU A 36 -1.87 -10.28 6.21
N CYS A 37 -2.73 -9.33 5.85
CA CYS A 37 -4.05 -9.63 5.29
C CYS A 37 -4.69 -8.41 4.63
N THR A 38 -5.74 -8.69 3.87
CA THR A 38 -6.66 -7.70 3.30
C THR A 38 -8.09 -8.23 3.34
N ASP A 39 -9.07 -7.32 3.29
CA ASP A 39 -10.48 -7.67 3.14
C ASP A 39 -11.06 -7.22 1.78
N ARG A 40 -12.38 -7.39 1.61
CA ARG A 40 -13.14 -7.03 0.40
C ARG A 40 -13.21 -5.52 0.15
N ASP A 41 -13.04 -4.71 1.20
CA ASP A 41 -13.11 -3.25 1.16
C ASP A 41 -11.69 -2.65 1.02
N GLN A 42 -10.68 -3.49 0.74
CA GLN A 42 -9.27 -3.13 0.55
C GLN A 42 -8.59 -2.59 1.81
N ASN A 43 -9.12 -2.90 3.00
CA ASN A 43 -8.39 -2.62 4.24
C ASN A 43 -7.17 -3.53 4.32
N VAL A 44 -6.02 -3.00 4.74
CA VAL A 44 -4.74 -3.71 4.81
C VAL A 44 -4.20 -3.72 6.24
N ILE A 45 -3.70 -4.87 6.69
CA ILE A 45 -2.94 -4.98 7.94
C ILE A 45 -1.46 -5.20 7.62
N LEU A 46 -0.61 -4.32 8.16
CA LEU A 46 0.85 -4.43 8.10
C LEU A 46 1.42 -4.84 9.48
N GLY A 47 2.19 -5.92 9.51
CA GLY A 47 3.01 -6.30 10.67
C GLY A 47 4.38 -5.61 10.65
N SER A 48 4.98 -5.40 11.83
CA SER A 48 6.33 -4.82 11.97
C SER A 48 6.55 -3.53 11.17
N CYS A 49 5.52 -2.69 11.12
CA CYS A 49 5.49 -1.51 10.25
C CYS A 49 6.42 -0.40 10.75
N SER A 50 7.13 0.22 9.82
CA SER A 50 7.86 1.47 9.99
C SER A 50 7.20 2.58 9.18
N GLU A 51 7.18 3.80 9.71
CA GLU A 51 6.61 4.97 9.08
C GLU A 51 7.71 5.99 8.74
N PHE A 52 7.61 6.58 7.55
CA PHE A 52 8.53 7.58 7.04
C PHE A 52 7.76 8.82 6.62
N LEU A 53 8.15 9.97 7.15
CA LEU A 53 7.58 11.25 6.78
C LEU A 53 8.16 11.74 5.45
N LYS A 54 7.35 12.44 4.66
CA LYS A 54 7.84 13.17 3.50
C LYS A 54 8.85 14.23 3.96
N PRO A 55 10.00 14.41 3.28
CA PRO A 55 10.94 15.47 3.63
C PRO A 55 10.23 16.83 3.60
N GLU A 56 10.33 17.57 4.70
CA GLU A 56 9.78 18.92 4.82
C GLU A 56 10.42 19.80 3.72
N GLY A 57 9.64 20.19 2.71
CA GLY A 57 10.09 21.04 1.61
C GLY A 57 9.90 20.50 0.18
N ALA A 58 9.46 19.26 0.01
CA ALA A 58 9.22 18.68 -1.33
C ALA A 58 7.94 19.20 -2.05
N ASP A 59 7.11 20.04 -1.39
CA ASP A 59 5.84 20.54 -1.94
C ASP A 59 5.83 22.04 -2.33
N ARG A 60 6.97 22.73 -2.35
CA ARG A 60 6.98 24.17 -2.73
C ARG A 60 6.91 24.46 -4.24
N CYS A 61 6.80 23.46 -5.12
CA CYS A 61 6.80 23.71 -6.58
C CYS A 61 5.57 23.18 -7.35
N ALA A 62 4.51 22.65 -6.71
CA ALA A 62 3.35 22.11 -7.44
C ALA A 62 2.10 23.01 -7.47
N HIS A 63 2.24 24.29 -7.09
CA HIS A 63 1.21 25.32 -7.29
C HIS A 63 1.89 26.69 -7.54
N ALA A 64 2.33 26.92 -8.77
CA ALA A 64 2.53 28.27 -9.28
C ALA A 64 1.52 28.46 -10.43
N ILE A 65 0.56 29.36 -10.18
CA ILE A 65 -0.25 30.06 -11.19
C ILE A 65 0.65 30.98 -12.02
#